data_AF-A0A9X8N7U6-F1
#
_entry.id   AF-A0A9X8N7U6-F1
#
_cell.length_a   1.000
_cell.length_b   1.000
_cell.length_c   1.000
_cell.angle_alpha   90.00
_cell.angle_beta   90.00
_cell.angle_gamma   90.00
#
_symmetry.space_group_name_H-M   'P 1'
#
loop_
_entity.id
_entity.type
_entity.pdbx_description
1 polymer ?
#
loop_
_entity_poly.entity_id
_entity_poly.type
_entity_poly.pdbx_seq_one_letter_code
_entity_poly.pdbx_strand_id
1 'polypeptide(L)'
;MKKIDDLKAGDHIRVAGHDTRGWDVTREGYLVAEPKRVKTQWNLKKVDAVRLHVDQDPAAGPTRQNFVTILPDTEVEELGA
;
A
#
# COMPACT_ATOMS: atom_id res chain seq x y z
N MET A 1 7.06 12.79 -3.25
CA MET A 1 5.98 12.04 -2.59
C MET A 1 4.73 12.15 -3.43
N LYS A 2 3.98 11.07 -3.58
CA LYS A 2 2.82 10.92 -4.44
C LYS A 2 1.57 10.65 -3.61
N LYS A 3 0.44 11.22 -4.00
CA LYS A 3 -0.86 10.98 -3.34
C LYS A 3 -1.39 9.62 -3.75
N ILE A 4 -2.17 9.01 -2.88
CA ILE A 4 -2.74 7.67 -3.11
C ILE A 4 -3.63 7.63 -4.35
N ASP A 5 -4.41 8.69 -4.59
CA ASP A 5 -5.31 8.77 -5.75
C ASP A 5 -4.55 8.86 -7.10
N ASP A 6 -3.25 9.16 -7.07
CA ASP A 6 -2.40 9.22 -8.27
C ASP A 6 -1.63 7.91 -8.50
N LEU A 7 -1.66 6.96 -7.55
CA LEU A 7 -0.97 5.68 -7.64
C LEU A 7 -1.62 4.75 -8.67
N LYS A 8 -0.80 4.07 -9.45
CA LYS A 8 -1.23 3.11 -10.48
C LYS A 8 -0.41 1.83 -10.41
N ALA A 9 -1.00 0.73 -10.87
CA ALA A 9 -0.23 -0.50 -11.01
C ALA A 9 1.00 -0.27 -11.91
N GLY A 10 2.15 -0.76 -11.48
CA GLY A 10 3.47 -0.56 -12.09
C GLY A 10 4.31 0.54 -11.44
N ASP A 11 3.75 1.42 -10.61
CA ASP A 11 4.52 2.46 -9.92
C ASP A 11 5.54 1.82 -8.96
N HIS A 12 6.80 2.28 -9.00
CA HIS A 12 7.84 1.87 -8.05
C HIS A 12 7.81 2.77 -6.82
N ILE A 13 7.52 2.21 -5.66
CA ILE A 13 7.18 2.97 -4.45
C ILE A 13 7.82 2.41 -3.19
N ARG A 14 7.90 3.26 -2.18
CA ARG A 14 8.14 2.91 -0.79
C ARG A 14 7.03 3.48 0.09
N VAL A 15 6.48 2.63 0.94
CA VAL A 15 5.31 2.96 1.76
C VAL A 15 5.37 2.29 3.13
N ALA A 16 5.02 3.04 4.17
CA ALA A 16 4.84 2.54 5.53
C ALA A 16 3.35 2.43 5.87
N GLY A 17 2.95 1.33 6.50
CA GLY A 17 1.56 1.07 6.88
C GLY A 17 1.44 -0.22 7.67
N HIS A 18 0.25 -0.80 7.68
CA HIS A 18 -0.03 -2.03 8.41
C HIS A 18 -0.12 -3.26 7.51
N ASP A 19 0.40 -4.40 7.98
CA ASP A 19 0.21 -5.70 7.35
C ASP A 19 -1.20 -6.29 7.66
N THR A 20 -1.44 -7.53 7.23
CA THR A 20 -2.73 -8.22 7.50
C THR A 20 -3.06 -8.44 8.98
N ARG A 21 -2.07 -8.32 9.87
CA ARG A 21 -2.18 -8.51 11.32
C ARG A 21 -2.20 -7.18 12.08
N GLY A 22 -2.08 -6.05 11.38
CA GLY A 22 -2.03 -4.72 12.00
C GLY A 22 -0.65 -4.31 12.50
N TRP A 23 0.42 -5.01 12.10
CA TRP A 23 1.80 -4.61 12.43
C TRP A 23 2.31 -3.55 11.48
N ASP A 24 3.05 -2.58 12.00
CA ASP A 24 3.80 -1.62 11.21
C ASP A 24 4.81 -2.33 10.31
N VAL A 25 4.72 -2.07 9.02
CA VAL A 25 5.61 -2.57 7.98
C VAL A 25 5.96 -1.46 7.01
N THR A 26 7.18 -1.48 6.53
CA THR A 26 7.58 -0.71 5.35
C THR A 26 7.72 -1.67 4.18
N ARG A 27 7.10 -1.34 3.06
CA ARG A 27 7.21 -2.08 1.80
C ARG A 27 7.84 -1.19 0.75
N GLU A 28 8.75 -1.78 0.00
CA GLU A 28 9.46 -1.14 -1.10
C GLU A 28 9.38 -2.09 -2.29
N GLY A 29 9.06 -1.57 -3.48
CA GLY A 29 8.86 -2.36 -4.69
C GLY A 29 7.80 -1.76 -5.61
N TYR A 30 7.35 -2.54 -6.59
CA TYR A 30 6.36 -2.15 -7.56
C TYR A 30 4.95 -2.38 -7.04
N LEU A 31 4.05 -1.46 -7.33
CA LEU A 31 2.63 -1.65 -7.09
C LEU A 31 2.09 -2.68 -8.08
N VAL A 32 1.80 -3.89 -7.62
CA VAL A 32 1.41 -5.01 -8.51
C VAL A 32 -0.10 -5.09 -8.79
N ALA A 33 -0.88 -4.20 -8.18
CA ALA A 33 -2.33 -4.11 -8.37
C ALA A 33 -2.83 -2.71 -8.06
N GLU A 34 -3.95 -2.32 -8.67
CA GLU A 34 -4.60 -1.03 -8.41
C GLU A 34 -4.91 -0.83 -6.91
N PRO A 35 -4.70 0.38 -6.37
CA PRO A 35 -5.05 0.71 -4.99
C PRO A 35 -6.52 0.39 -4.70
N LYS A 36 -6.77 -0.35 -3.62
CA LYS A 36 -8.14 -0.76 -3.23
C LYS A 36 -8.60 -0.03 -1.98
N ARG A 37 -9.67 0.76 -2.09
CA ARG A 37 -10.34 1.36 -0.92
C ARG A 37 -11.03 0.26 -0.09
N VAL A 38 -10.79 0.26 1.21
CA VAL A 38 -11.30 -0.74 2.15
C VAL A 38 -11.77 -0.07 3.45
N LYS A 39 -12.66 -0.73 4.18
CA LYS A 39 -12.92 -0.41 5.59
C LYS A 39 -12.13 -1.37 6.47
N THR A 40 -11.38 -0.83 7.43
CA THR A 40 -10.57 -1.63 8.36
C THR A 40 -10.68 -1.09 9.78
N GLN A 41 -10.15 -1.84 10.74
CA GLN A 41 -9.91 -1.32 12.08
C GLN A 41 -8.49 -0.74 12.15
N TRP A 42 -8.36 0.46 12.67
CA TRP A 42 -7.09 1.15 12.93
C TRP A 42 -7.18 1.80 14.30
N ASN A 43 -6.25 1.48 15.21
CA ASN A 43 -6.27 1.97 16.60
C ASN A 43 -7.65 1.81 17.26
N LEU A 44 -8.21 0.60 17.17
CA LEU A 44 -9.51 0.20 17.68
C LEU A 44 -10.73 0.89 17.04
N LYS A 45 -10.56 1.82 16.09
CA LYS A 45 -11.64 2.51 15.38
C LYS A 45 -11.83 1.95 13.98
N LYS A 46 -13.07 1.90 13.51
CA LYS A 46 -13.35 1.62 12.09
C LYS A 46 -13.03 2.87 11.27
N VAL A 47 -12.19 2.72 10.26
CA VAL A 47 -11.75 3.81 9.38
C VAL A 47 -11.80 3.35 7.92
N ASP A 48 -11.92 4.33 7.02
CA ASP A 48 -11.61 4.13 5.61
C ASP A 48 -10.09 4.10 5.44
N ALA A 49 -9.60 3.19 4.60
CA ALA A 49 -8.19 2.98 4.35
C ALA A 49 -7.96 2.52 2.91
N VAL A 50 -6.69 2.49 2.50
CA VAL A 50 -6.30 2.01 1.18
C VAL A 50 -5.36 0.83 1.31
N ARG A 51 -5.68 -0.22 0.55
CA ARG A 51 -4.94 -1.46 0.46
C ARG A 51 -4.08 -1.44 -0.80
N LEU A 52 -2.78 -1.57 -0.62
CA LEU A 52 -1.78 -1.69 -1.67
C LEU A 52 -1.17 -3.09 -1.65
N HIS A 53 -0.63 -3.51 -2.79
CA HIS A 53 0.20 -4.72 -2.92
C HIS A 53 1.51 -4.32 -3.57
N VAL A 54 2.62 -4.49 -2.86
CA VAL A 54 3.95 -4.00 -3.22
C VAL A 54 4.93 -5.16 -3.22
N ASP A 55 5.47 -5.47 -4.39
CA ASP A 55 6.37 -6.62 -4.61
C ASP A 55 7.63 -6.20 -5.36
N GLN A 56 8.71 -6.95 -5.21
CA GLN A 56 9.95 -6.71 -5.96
C GLN A 56 9.82 -7.17 -7.41
N ASP A 57 9.00 -8.19 -7.66
CA ASP A 57 8.66 -8.62 -9.02
C ASP A 57 7.41 -7.88 -9.52
N PRO A 58 7.51 -7.00 -10.54
CA PRO A 58 6.35 -6.28 -11.09
C PRO A 58 5.32 -7.19 -11.76
N ALA A 59 5.66 -8.44 -12.09
CA ALA A 59 4.74 -9.43 -12.65
C ALA A 59 4.06 -10.29 -11.56
N ALA A 60 4.44 -10.12 -10.28
CA ALA A 60 3.81 -10.85 -9.19
C ALA A 60 2.32 -10.49 -9.03
N GLY A 61 1.54 -11.43 -8.51
CA GLY A 61 0.14 -11.17 -8.17
C GLY A 61 -0.04 -10.54 -6.78
N PRO A 62 -1.20 -9.93 -6.49
CA PRO A 62 -1.54 -9.49 -5.15
C PRO A 62 -1.71 -10.68 -4.19
N THR A 63 -0.95 -10.69 -3.09
CA THR A 63 -1.01 -11.73 -2.05
C THR A 63 -1.07 -11.12 -0.65
N ARG A 64 -1.31 -11.95 0.37
CA ARG A 64 -1.23 -11.49 1.77
C ARG A 64 0.19 -11.10 2.20
N GLN A 65 1.22 -11.58 1.50
CA GLN A 65 2.61 -11.35 1.87
C GLN A 65 3.16 -10.02 1.35
N ASN A 66 2.61 -9.50 0.25
CA ASN A 66 2.99 -8.21 -0.34
C ASN A 66 1.98 -7.10 -0.04
N PHE A 67 1.01 -7.37 0.83
CA PHE A 67 -0.03 -6.44 1.22
C PHE A 67 0.45 -5.41 2.26
N VAL A 68 0.00 -4.16 2.08
CA VAL A 68 0.10 -3.09 3.09
C VAL A 68 -1.16 -2.23 3.05
N THR A 69 -1.67 -1.85 4.23
CA THR A 69 -2.77 -0.89 4.37
C THR A 69 -2.26 0.43 4.91
N ILE A 70 -2.71 1.51 4.30
CA ILE A 70 -2.39 2.87 4.68
C ILE A 70 -3.67 3.68 4.89
N LEU A 71 -3.55 4.78 5.63
CA LEU A 71 -4.65 5.73 5.76
C LEU A 71 -4.78 6.54 4.46
N PRO A 72 -5.98 7.07 4.13
CA PRO A 72 -6.21 7.77 2.86
C PRO A 72 -5.35 9.03 2.66
N ASP A 73 -4.90 9.65 3.74
CA ASP A 73 -4.06 10.86 3.70
C ASP A 73 -2.55 10.54 3.79
N THR A 74 -2.17 9.25 3.75
CA THR A 74 -0.75 8.84 3.78
C THR A 74 -0.06 9.19 2.46
N GLU A 75 1.06 9.89 2.54
CA GLU A 75 1.93 10.15 1.39
C GLU A 75 2.83 8.94 1.10
N VAL A 76 3.02 8.63 -0.18
CA VAL A 76 3.86 7.52 -0.63
C VAL A 76 5.11 8.07 -1.30
N GLU A 77 6.26 7.45 -1.01
CA GLU A 77 7.51 7.79 -1.68
C GLU A 77 7.58 7.06 -3.02
N GLU A 78 7.84 7.80 -4.11
CA GLU A 78 8.02 7.25 -5.45
C GLU A 78 9.52 7.09 -5.70
N LEU A 79 9.94 5.90 -6.11
CA LEU A 79 11.33 5.54 -6.30
C LEU A 79 11.61 5.42 -7.80
N GLY A 80 11.95 6.53 -8.46
CA GLY A 80 12.34 6.51 -9.88
C GLY A 80 11.68 7.56 -10.75
N ALA A 81 11.60 8.80 -10.24
CA ALA A 81 11.49 9.97 -11.11
C ALA A 81 12.82 10.26 -11.82
#